data_AF-A0A1H0HIV9-F1
#
_entry.id   AF-A0A1H0HIV9-F1
#
_cell.length_a   1.000
_cell.length_b   1.000
_cell.length_c   1.000
_cell.angle_alpha   90.00
_cell.angle_beta   90.00
_cell.angle_gamma   90.00
#
_symmetry.space_group_name_H-M   'P 1'
#
loop_
_entity.id
_entity.type
_entity.pdbx_description
1 polymer ?
#
loop_
_entity_poly.entity_id
_entity_poly.type
_entity_poly.pdbx_seq_one_letter_code
_entity_poly.pdbx_strand_id
1 'polypeptide(L)'
;MPDNSAARKVAIDSIFGGGEVVVDPWSINLVADDFAASNPWTSAQALAEAPAPKMFSGGTADTPPFTASGIDPQFLLQMPAYTRHALAAEPERAAVALAFEQDSTNPYALYSHQGLTDAIARIRTWAAGQAFDPLQAMREQEDQKAAAARRNAALATAFARGGKAASDALMAQYAAEDATRTQQQAAAFASVMDALGWQDTGTGNIVPKR
;
A
#
# COMPACT_ATOMS: atom_id res chain seq x y z
N MET A 1 -6.93 11.51 24.14
CA MET A 1 -7.32 11.45 22.72
C MET A 1 -8.76 10.99 22.66
N PRO A 2 -9.64 11.61 21.85
CA PRO A 2 -11.02 11.16 21.75
C PRO A 2 -11.06 9.72 21.26
N ASP A 3 -11.86 8.93 21.95
CA ASP A 3 -12.14 7.53 21.66
C ASP A 3 -12.98 7.46 20.36
N ASN A 4 -12.30 7.33 19.22
CA ASN A 4 -12.95 7.11 17.92
C ASN A 4 -13.38 5.64 17.71
N SER A 5 -13.29 4.77 18.74
CA SER A 5 -13.67 3.35 18.63
C SER A 5 -15.19 3.10 18.69
N ALA A 6 -16.00 4.15 18.84
CA ALA A 6 -17.44 4.06 18.60
C ALA A 6 -17.66 3.80 17.10
N ALA A 7 -17.63 2.52 16.72
CA ALA A 7 -17.70 1.96 15.37
C ALA A 7 -18.61 2.76 14.44
N ARG A 8 -18.03 3.73 13.71
CA ARG A 8 -18.70 4.45 12.63
C ARG A 8 -18.63 3.58 11.38
N LYS A 9 -19.45 2.54 11.37
CA LYS A 9 -19.61 1.75 10.16
C LYS A 9 -20.29 2.59 9.10
N VAL A 10 -19.73 2.62 7.90
CA VAL A 10 -20.30 3.29 6.74
C VAL A 10 -20.38 2.31 5.58
N ALA A 11 -21.35 2.51 4.69
CA ALA A 11 -21.38 1.83 3.41
C ALA A 11 -20.29 2.41 2.51
N ILE A 12 -19.44 1.54 1.96
CA ILE A 12 -18.45 1.89 0.93
C ILE A 12 -18.61 0.94 -0.25
N ASP A 13 -18.19 1.38 -1.43
CA ASP A 13 -18.00 0.47 -2.56
C ASP A 13 -16.84 -0.48 -2.25
N SER A 14 -17.12 -1.79 -2.25
CA SER A 14 -16.11 -2.81 -1.98
C SER A 14 -15.04 -2.80 -3.06
N ILE A 15 -13.77 -2.90 -2.66
CA ILE A 15 -12.64 -3.05 -3.60
C ILE A 15 -12.54 -4.51 -4.12
N PHE A 16 -13.15 -5.46 -3.41
CA PHE A 16 -13.14 -6.89 -3.75
C PHE A 16 -14.42 -7.37 -4.42
N GLY A 17 -15.54 -6.67 -4.21
CA GLY A 17 -16.85 -6.97 -4.78
C GLY A 17 -17.32 -5.93 -5.78
N GLY A 18 -18.44 -6.21 -6.44
CA GLY A 18 -19.13 -5.25 -7.32
C GLY A 18 -20.28 -4.49 -6.63
N GLY A 19 -20.24 -4.34 -5.30
CA GLY A 19 -21.33 -3.74 -4.53
C GLY A 19 -20.87 -3.15 -3.19
N GLU A 20 -21.80 -2.51 -2.48
CA GLU A 20 -21.54 -1.84 -1.22
C GLU A 20 -21.37 -2.81 -0.04
N VAL A 21 -20.42 -2.52 0.83
CA VAL A 21 -20.20 -3.22 2.10
C VAL A 21 -20.15 -2.24 3.27
N VAL A 22 -20.55 -2.72 4.45
CA VAL A 22 -20.60 -1.91 5.67
C VAL A 22 -19.39 -2.21 6.55
N VAL A 23 -18.43 -1.29 6.57
CA VAL A 23 -17.13 -1.44 7.27
C VAL A 23 -16.77 -0.19 8.06
N ASP A 24 -15.77 -0.28 8.95
CA ASP A 24 -15.24 0.86 9.69
C ASP A 24 -14.02 1.45 8.95
N PRO A 25 -14.12 2.65 8.35
CA PRO A 25 -13.04 3.29 7.58
C PRO A 25 -11.74 3.51 8.35
N TRP A 26 -11.82 3.60 9.68
CA TRP A 26 -10.67 3.81 10.56
C TRP A 26 -10.12 2.52 11.15
N SER A 27 -10.66 1.36 10.79
CA SER A 27 -10.17 0.09 11.29
C SER A 27 -8.68 -0.09 10.97
N ILE A 28 -8.01 -0.94 11.77
CA ILE A 28 -6.57 -1.18 11.61
C ILE A 28 -6.27 -1.72 10.21
N ASN A 29 -7.12 -2.62 9.69
CA ASN A 29 -6.98 -3.17 8.36
C ASN A 29 -8.32 -3.24 7.60
N LEU A 30 -8.76 -2.08 7.10
CA LEU A 30 -9.96 -1.96 6.28
C LEU A 30 -9.95 -2.88 5.06
N VAL A 31 -8.79 -3.16 4.47
CA VAL A 31 -8.69 -4.04 3.29
C VAL A 31 -9.08 -5.48 3.67
N ALA A 32 -8.67 -5.95 4.84
CA ALA A 32 -9.11 -7.25 5.36
C ALA A 32 -10.60 -7.22 5.74
N ASP A 33 -11.09 -6.13 6.35
CA ASP A 33 -12.49 -6.01 6.76
C ASP A 33 -13.45 -5.94 5.56
N ASP A 34 -13.09 -5.19 4.51
CA ASP A 34 -13.81 -5.13 3.22
C ASP A 34 -13.84 -6.51 2.57
N PHE A 35 -12.72 -7.23 2.54
CA PHE A 35 -12.69 -8.60 2.03
C PHE A 35 -13.59 -9.54 2.83
N ALA A 36 -13.55 -9.47 4.17
CA ALA A 36 -14.39 -10.30 5.03
C ALA A 36 -15.88 -10.00 4.86
N ALA A 37 -16.23 -8.71 4.67
CA ALA A 37 -17.61 -8.30 4.45
C ALA A 37 -18.13 -8.71 3.06
N SER A 38 -17.31 -8.60 2.02
CA SER A 38 -17.67 -8.94 0.63
C SER A 38 -17.63 -10.44 0.35
N ASN A 39 -16.74 -11.20 1.02
CA ASN A 39 -16.49 -12.62 0.77
C ASN A 39 -16.46 -13.43 2.08
N PRO A 40 -17.59 -13.48 2.83
CA PRO A 40 -17.60 -14.01 4.20
C PRO A 40 -17.21 -15.49 4.28
N TRP A 41 -17.63 -16.30 3.31
CA TRP A 41 -17.28 -17.73 3.29
C TRP A 41 -15.79 -17.96 3.07
N THR A 42 -15.20 -17.31 2.07
CA THR A 42 -13.76 -17.42 1.75
C THR A 42 -12.91 -16.90 2.90
N SER A 43 -13.27 -15.75 3.47
CA SER A 43 -12.56 -15.20 4.62
C SER A 43 -12.63 -16.12 5.84
N ALA A 44 -13.76 -16.78 6.09
CA ALA A 44 -13.89 -17.71 7.21
C ALA A 44 -12.98 -18.95 7.04
N GLN A 45 -12.87 -19.48 5.82
CA GLN A 45 -11.96 -20.59 5.52
C GLN A 45 -10.50 -20.17 5.68
N ALA A 46 -10.11 -19.03 5.10
CA ALA A 46 -8.73 -18.53 5.18
C ALA A 46 -8.31 -18.24 6.63
N LEU A 47 -9.21 -17.68 7.46
CA LEU A 47 -8.96 -17.44 8.88
C LEU A 47 -8.77 -18.73 9.69
N ALA A 48 -9.38 -19.84 9.27
CA ALA A 48 -9.18 -21.14 9.91
C ALA A 48 -7.78 -21.70 9.63
N GLU A 49 -7.16 -21.33 8.51
CA GLU A 49 -5.82 -21.76 8.11
C GLU A 49 -4.71 -20.83 8.63
N ALA A 50 -4.90 -19.52 8.53
CA ALA A 50 -3.91 -18.52 8.93
C ALA A 50 -4.56 -17.18 9.32
N PRO A 51 -3.95 -16.41 10.25
CA PRO A 51 -4.42 -15.07 10.56
C PRO A 51 -4.33 -14.15 9.33
N ALA A 52 -5.26 -13.20 9.23
CA ALA A 52 -5.24 -12.21 8.16
C ALA A 52 -3.93 -11.38 8.20
N PRO A 53 -3.32 -11.06 7.04
CA PRO A 53 -2.16 -10.18 6.97
C PRO A 53 -2.45 -8.82 7.60
N LYS A 54 -1.45 -8.21 8.23
CA LYS A 54 -1.52 -6.82 8.69
C LYS A 54 -1.36 -5.82 7.54
N MET A 55 -1.63 -4.55 7.80
CA MET A 55 -1.65 -3.52 6.76
C MET A 55 -0.26 -3.26 6.13
N PHE A 56 0.80 -3.16 6.95
CA PHE A 56 2.15 -2.74 6.54
C PHE A 56 3.21 -3.84 6.69
N SER A 57 4.43 -3.52 6.27
CA SER A 57 5.62 -4.37 6.38
C SER A 57 5.37 -5.77 5.81
N GLY A 58 4.82 -5.80 4.59
CA GLY A 58 4.47 -7.02 3.91
C GLY A 58 3.35 -7.83 4.55
N GLY A 59 2.65 -7.37 5.59
CA GLY A 59 1.66 -8.18 6.29
C GLY A 59 1.97 -8.43 7.77
N THR A 60 3.07 -7.86 8.28
CA THR A 60 3.60 -8.17 9.62
C THR A 60 3.41 -7.07 10.65
N ALA A 61 3.00 -5.87 10.24
CA ALA A 61 2.83 -4.73 11.15
C ALA A 61 1.59 -3.89 10.83
N ASP A 62 0.98 -3.29 11.86
CA ASP A 62 -0.18 -2.41 11.74
C ASP A 62 0.21 -0.97 11.33
N THR A 63 1.48 -0.62 11.52
CA THR A 63 2.09 0.64 11.08
C THR A 63 3.45 0.35 10.43
N PRO A 64 3.91 1.16 9.47
CA PRO A 64 5.26 1.01 8.93
C PRO A 64 6.31 1.36 10.00
N PRO A 65 7.55 0.86 9.89
CA PRO A 65 8.62 1.22 10.83
C PRO A 65 9.06 2.69 10.71
N PHE A 66 8.87 3.30 9.54
CA PHE A 66 9.13 4.70 9.25
C PHE A 66 8.24 5.18 8.10
N THR A 67 7.96 6.48 8.05
CA THR A 67 7.31 7.14 6.90
C THR A 67 8.35 7.91 6.08
N ALA A 68 8.08 8.14 4.80
CA ALA A 68 8.98 8.90 3.92
C ALA A 68 9.12 10.38 4.36
N SER A 69 8.03 11.00 4.82
CA SER A 69 8.02 12.37 5.37
C SER A 69 8.66 12.51 6.76
N GLY A 70 8.99 11.39 7.40
CA GLY A 70 9.51 11.35 8.78
C GLY A 70 8.48 11.73 9.84
N ILE A 71 7.17 11.71 9.52
CA ILE A 71 6.09 11.78 10.50
C ILE A 71 6.03 10.44 11.24
N ASP A 72 5.69 10.47 12.54
CA ASP A 72 5.54 9.25 13.33
C ASP A 72 4.45 8.35 12.71
N PRO A 73 4.77 7.08 12.35
CA PRO A 73 3.82 6.13 11.78
C PRO A 73 2.52 5.97 12.55
N GLN A 74 2.52 6.21 13.87
CA GLN A 74 1.31 6.11 14.70
C GLN A 74 0.24 7.14 14.32
N PHE A 75 0.63 8.31 13.78
CA PHE A 75 -0.35 9.30 13.33
C PHE A 75 -1.19 8.80 12.15
N LEU A 76 -0.67 7.87 11.34
CA LEU A 76 -1.41 7.31 10.21
C LEU A 76 -2.70 6.59 10.66
N LEU A 77 -2.75 6.09 11.90
CA LEU A 77 -3.94 5.44 12.44
C LEU A 77 -5.13 6.39 12.64
N GLN A 78 -4.88 7.71 12.65
CA GLN A 78 -5.93 8.73 12.69
C GLN A 78 -6.57 8.96 11.32
N MET A 79 -5.92 8.49 10.25
CA MET A 79 -6.41 8.63 8.89
C MET A 79 -7.26 7.43 8.48
N PRO A 80 -8.21 7.60 7.54
CA PRO A 80 -8.91 6.50 6.90
C PRO A 80 -7.93 5.51 6.28
N ALA A 81 -8.17 4.22 6.44
CA ALA A 81 -7.23 3.16 6.12
C ALA A 81 -6.70 3.18 4.68
N TYR A 82 -7.54 3.52 3.70
CA TYR A 82 -7.13 3.58 2.29
C TYR A 82 -6.09 4.66 2.00
N THR A 83 -6.03 5.71 2.80
CA THR A 83 -5.06 6.82 2.62
C THR A 83 -3.69 6.50 3.21
N ARG A 84 -3.62 5.60 4.20
CA ARG A 84 -2.43 5.40 5.04
C ARG A 84 -1.21 4.96 4.24
N HIS A 85 -1.40 4.14 3.21
CA HIS A 85 -0.30 3.69 2.34
C HIS A 85 0.31 4.82 1.52
N ALA A 86 -0.51 5.72 0.97
CA ALA A 86 -0.04 6.87 0.22
C ALA A 86 0.70 7.85 1.15
N LEU A 87 0.11 8.16 2.31
CA LEU A 87 0.70 9.08 3.28
C LEU A 87 1.99 8.55 3.93
N ALA A 88 2.11 7.22 4.09
CA ALA A 88 3.36 6.61 4.54
C ALA A 88 4.50 6.79 3.52
N ALA A 89 4.19 6.83 2.23
CA ALA A 89 5.16 6.93 1.14
C ALA A 89 5.41 8.37 0.66
N GLU A 90 4.56 9.32 1.01
CA GLU A 90 4.70 10.73 0.66
C GLU A 90 5.94 11.36 1.35
N PRO A 91 6.96 11.83 0.60
CA PRO A 91 8.14 12.46 1.17
C PRO A 91 7.91 13.89 1.70
N GLU A 92 6.94 14.64 1.16
CA GLU A 92 6.71 16.02 1.53
C GLU A 92 5.82 16.13 2.77
N ARG A 93 6.43 16.56 3.89
CA ARG A 93 5.72 16.74 5.17
C ARG A 93 4.53 17.70 5.07
N ALA A 94 4.63 18.76 4.26
CA ALA A 94 3.55 19.73 4.08
C ALA A 94 2.33 19.10 3.39
N ALA A 95 2.54 18.27 2.37
CA ALA A 95 1.48 17.53 1.69
C ALA A 95 0.78 16.56 2.64
N VAL A 96 1.55 15.82 3.46
CA VAL A 96 0.96 14.94 4.49
C VAL A 96 0.14 15.74 5.50
N ALA A 97 0.68 16.85 6.02
CA ALA A 97 -0.06 17.69 6.97
C ALA A 97 -1.37 18.23 6.38
N LEU A 98 -1.36 18.67 5.12
CA LEU A 98 -2.55 19.10 4.41
C LEU A 98 -3.59 17.97 4.30
N ALA A 99 -3.16 16.75 4.00
CA ALA A 99 -4.07 15.59 3.95
C ALA A 99 -4.68 15.29 5.33
N PHE A 100 -3.93 15.43 6.42
CA PHE A 100 -4.48 15.29 7.78
C PHE A 100 -5.57 16.34 8.06
N GLU A 101 -5.37 17.58 7.60
CA GLU A 101 -6.37 18.64 7.76
C GLU A 101 -7.63 18.39 6.92
N GLN A 102 -7.46 17.92 5.68
CA GLN A 102 -8.55 17.77 4.72
C GLN A 102 -9.34 16.46 4.89
N ASP A 103 -8.66 15.35 5.14
CA ASP A 103 -9.23 14.01 4.96
C ASP A 103 -9.33 13.16 6.22
N SER A 104 -8.79 13.60 7.36
CA SER A 104 -8.84 12.81 8.60
C SER A 104 -10.26 12.42 9.04
N THR A 105 -11.25 13.22 8.63
CA THR A 105 -12.68 12.99 8.92
C THR A 105 -13.47 12.45 7.72
N ASN A 106 -12.86 12.36 6.54
CA ASN A 106 -13.51 11.91 5.32
C ASN A 106 -13.36 10.39 5.15
N PRO A 107 -14.39 9.58 5.43
CA PRO A 107 -14.28 8.12 5.37
C PRO A 107 -14.09 7.57 3.96
N TYR A 108 -14.35 8.39 2.93
CA TYR A 108 -14.26 8.03 1.52
C TYR A 108 -12.96 8.47 0.85
N ALA A 109 -12.03 9.07 1.62
CA ALA A 109 -10.76 9.49 1.07
C ALA A 109 -9.97 8.28 0.55
N LEU A 110 -9.65 8.31 -0.73
CA LEU A 110 -8.93 7.25 -1.43
C LEU A 110 -7.78 7.87 -2.23
N TYR A 111 -6.56 7.43 -1.93
CA TYR A 111 -5.36 7.79 -2.67
C TYR A 111 -4.86 6.55 -3.40
N SER A 112 -4.84 6.59 -4.73
CA SER A 112 -4.25 5.52 -5.52
C SER A 112 -2.74 5.47 -5.25
N HIS A 113 -2.26 4.33 -4.76
CA HIS A 113 -0.85 4.14 -4.42
C HIS A 113 -0.46 2.66 -4.49
N GLN A 114 0.76 2.37 -4.93
CA GLN A 114 1.27 0.99 -5.07
C GLN A 114 1.12 0.19 -3.78
N GLY A 115 1.37 0.80 -2.62
CA GLY A 115 1.22 0.13 -1.32
C GLY A 115 -0.19 -0.37 -1.02
N LEU A 116 -1.23 0.32 -1.51
CA LEU A 116 -2.62 -0.15 -1.39
C LEU A 116 -2.86 -1.34 -2.33
N THR A 117 -2.38 -1.27 -3.57
CA THR A 117 -2.41 -2.39 -4.53
C THR A 117 -1.73 -3.63 -3.95
N ASP A 118 -0.56 -3.46 -3.33
CA ASP A 118 0.17 -4.55 -2.69
C ASP A 118 -0.60 -5.12 -1.49
N ALA A 119 -1.29 -4.28 -0.71
CA ALA A 119 -2.15 -4.74 0.39
C ALA A 119 -3.33 -5.58 -0.12
N ILE A 120 -3.98 -5.14 -1.20
CA ILE A 120 -5.05 -5.89 -1.86
C ILE A 120 -4.52 -7.24 -2.37
N ALA A 121 -3.37 -7.24 -3.03
CA ALA A 121 -2.73 -8.47 -3.52
C ALA A 121 -2.43 -9.45 -2.38
N ARG A 122 -1.90 -8.97 -1.24
CA ARG A 122 -1.65 -9.79 -0.05
C ARG A 122 -2.91 -10.46 0.48
N ILE A 123 -4.02 -9.71 0.59
CA ILE A 123 -5.30 -10.26 1.05
C ILE A 123 -5.80 -11.33 0.07
N ARG A 124 -5.66 -11.12 -1.25
CA ARG A 124 -6.03 -12.14 -2.25
C ARG A 124 -5.18 -13.40 -2.14
N THR A 125 -3.86 -13.28 -1.97
CA THR A 125 -2.95 -14.42 -1.79
C THR A 125 -3.29 -15.20 -0.53
N TRP A 126 -3.49 -14.50 0.60
CA TRP A 126 -3.93 -15.12 1.85
C TRP A 126 -5.27 -15.84 1.70
N ALA A 127 -6.26 -15.18 1.07
CA ALA A 127 -7.59 -15.76 0.86
C ALA A 127 -7.59 -16.98 -0.07
N ALA A 128 -6.58 -17.11 -0.94
CA ALA A 128 -6.41 -18.26 -1.82
C ALA A 128 -5.74 -19.47 -1.12
N GLY A 129 -5.44 -19.38 0.18
CA GLY A 129 -4.74 -20.44 0.92
C GLY A 129 -3.27 -20.59 0.51
N GLN A 130 -2.74 -19.64 -0.27
CA GLN A 130 -1.31 -19.60 -0.55
C GLN A 130 -0.61 -19.08 0.70
N ALA A 131 0.24 -19.91 1.30
CA ALA A 131 0.99 -19.54 2.50
C ALA A 131 1.76 -18.24 2.24
N PHE A 132 1.31 -17.17 2.89
CA PHE A 132 2.09 -15.97 3.02
C PHE A 132 3.31 -16.33 3.87
N ASP A 133 4.52 -16.23 3.31
CA ASP A 133 5.76 -16.42 4.06
C ASP A 133 6.24 -15.08 4.64
N PRO A 134 5.94 -14.78 5.93
CA PRO A 134 6.39 -13.54 6.56
C PRO A 134 7.91 -13.39 6.58
N LEU A 135 8.67 -14.50 6.57
CA LEU A 135 10.14 -14.43 6.51
C LEU A 135 10.60 -13.96 5.13
N GLN A 136 9.93 -14.38 4.06
CA GLN A 136 10.23 -13.88 2.72
C GLN A 136 9.92 -12.38 2.63
N ALA A 137 8.76 -11.94 3.13
CA ALA A 137 8.39 -10.53 3.13
C ALA A 137 9.37 -9.68 3.96
N MET A 138 9.84 -10.18 5.11
CA MET A 138 10.87 -9.50 5.91
C MET A 138 12.21 -9.42 5.18
N ARG A 139 12.64 -10.48 4.49
CA ARG A 139 13.88 -10.47 3.69
C ARG A 139 13.80 -9.46 2.56
N GLU A 140 12.68 -9.43 1.83
CA GLU A 140 12.45 -8.45 0.78
C GLU A 140 12.49 -7.02 1.33
N GLN A 141 11.94 -6.79 2.54
CA GLN A 141 12.02 -5.50 3.21
C GLN A 141 13.46 -5.13 3.64
N GLU A 142 14.23 -6.09 4.17
CA GLU A 142 15.64 -5.89 4.51
C GLU A 142 16.48 -5.57 3.27
N ASP A 143 16.24 -6.28 2.16
CA ASP A 143 16.91 -6.05 0.89
C ASP A 143 16.57 -4.66 0.31
N GLN A 144 15.30 -4.25 0.40
CA GLN A 144 14.88 -2.90 0.01
C GLN A 144 15.57 -1.83 0.87
N LYS A 145 15.64 -2.04 2.19
CA LYS A 145 16.32 -1.13 3.12
C LYS A 145 17.82 -1.06 2.82
N ALA A 146 18.45 -2.20 2.54
CA ALA A 146 19.86 -2.27 2.17
C ALA A 146 20.13 -1.56 0.83
N ALA A 147 19.24 -1.72 -0.16
CA ALA A 147 19.32 -1.02 -1.44
C ALA A 147 19.17 0.50 -1.26
N ALA A 148 18.21 0.94 -0.45
CA ALA A 148 18.02 2.35 -0.12
C ALA A 148 19.25 2.94 0.63
N ALA A 149 19.82 2.19 1.57
CA ALA A 149 21.03 2.61 2.28
C ALA A 149 22.23 2.74 1.32
N ARG A 150 22.40 1.80 0.38
CA ARG A 150 23.43 1.87 -0.67
C ARG A 150 23.23 3.09 -1.58
N ARG A 151 21.99 3.38 -2.00
CA ARG A 151 21.64 4.60 -2.75
C ARG A 151 22.06 5.86 -2.00
N ASN A 152 21.67 5.97 -0.73
CA ASN A 152 22.00 7.13 0.10
C ASN A 152 23.50 7.31 0.30
N ALA A 153 24.24 6.20 0.51
CA ALA A 153 25.70 6.23 0.61
C ALA A 153 26.37 6.65 -0.71
N ALA A 154 25.85 6.20 -1.85
CA ALA A 154 26.34 6.60 -3.16
C ALA A 154 26.09 8.09 -3.43
N LEU A 155 24.90 8.60 -3.08
CA LEU A 155 24.57 10.03 -3.18
C LEU A 155 25.49 10.89 -2.30
N ALA A 156 25.70 10.49 -1.04
CA ALA A 156 26.60 11.19 -0.14
C ALA A 156 28.05 11.22 -0.68
N THR A 157 28.50 10.12 -1.27
CA THR A 157 29.82 10.04 -1.91
C THR A 157 29.91 10.92 -3.17
N ALA A 158 28.87 10.94 -4.00
CA ALA A 158 28.79 11.78 -5.19
C ALA A 158 28.79 13.27 -4.83
N PHE A 159 28.03 13.67 -3.82
CA PHE A 159 28.07 15.02 -3.25
C PHE A 159 29.46 15.40 -2.76
N ALA A 160 30.11 14.52 -2.00
CA ALA A 160 31.44 14.79 -1.45
C ALA A 160 32.54 14.91 -2.52
N ARG A 161 32.44 14.21 -3.65
CA ARG A 161 33.46 14.22 -4.72
C ARG A 161 33.19 15.21 -5.86
N GLY A 162 31.93 15.46 -6.19
CA GLY A 162 31.55 16.19 -7.42
C GLY A 162 30.55 17.32 -7.20
N GLY A 163 30.14 17.60 -5.96
CA GLY A 163 29.16 18.63 -5.63
C GLY A 163 27.76 18.31 -6.18
N LYS A 164 26.90 19.34 -6.23
CA LYS A 164 25.48 19.21 -6.56
C LYS A 164 25.22 18.55 -7.92
N ALA A 165 25.99 18.89 -8.95
CA ALA A 165 25.77 18.38 -10.31
C ALA A 165 25.96 16.85 -10.41
N ALA A 166 26.93 16.28 -9.68
CA ALA A 166 27.15 14.83 -9.67
C ALA A 166 26.04 14.09 -8.92
N SER A 167 25.50 14.68 -7.84
CA SER A 167 24.34 14.11 -7.16
C SER A 167 23.07 14.23 -7.98
N ASP A 168 22.85 15.35 -8.66
CA ASP A 168 21.68 15.56 -9.52
C ASP A 168 21.66 14.53 -10.67
N ALA A 169 22.82 14.23 -11.27
CA ALA A 169 22.95 13.19 -12.28
C ALA A 169 22.64 11.78 -11.74
N LEU A 170 23.10 11.46 -10.53
CA LEU A 170 22.83 10.16 -9.90
C LEU A 170 21.34 10.01 -9.53
N MET A 171 20.70 11.08 -9.04
CA MET A 171 19.26 11.10 -8.78
C MET A 171 18.44 10.91 -10.07
N ALA A 172 18.84 11.56 -11.16
CA ALA A 172 18.20 11.38 -12.47
C ALA A 172 18.33 9.93 -12.97
N GLN A 173 19.48 9.30 -12.74
CA GLN A 173 19.69 7.90 -13.10
C GLN A 173 18.79 6.95 -12.28
N TYR A 174 18.69 7.15 -10.96
CA TYR A 174 17.79 6.34 -10.13
C TYR A 174 16.31 6.56 -10.49
N ALA A 175 15.91 7.79 -10.81
CA ALA A 175 14.55 8.07 -11.27
C ALA A 175 14.23 7.35 -12.59
N ALA A 176 15.19 7.27 -13.51
CA ALA A 176 15.03 6.53 -14.76
C ALA A 176 14.94 5.00 -14.54
N GLU A 177 15.74 4.45 -13.62
CA GLU A 177 15.67 3.03 -13.24
C GLU A 177 14.33 2.69 -12.59
N ASP A 178 13.86 3.52 -11.65
CA ASP A 178 12.58 3.31 -10.98
C ASP A 178 11.42 3.42 -11.99
N ALA A 179 11.43 4.39 -12.91
CA ALA A 179 10.44 4.49 -13.98
C ALA A 179 10.41 3.26 -14.90
N THR A 180 11.58 2.72 -15.24
CA THR A 180 11.71 1.50 -16.06
C THR A 180 11.14 0.29 -15.31
N ARG A 181 11.43 0.16 -14.01
CA ARG A 181 10.88 -0.92 -13.17
C ARG A 181 9.36 -0.82 -13.06
N THR A 182 8.81 0.39 -12.88
CA THR A 182 7.36 0.61 -12.85
C THR A 182 6.69 0.21 -14.17
N GLN A 183 7.29 0.54 -15.33
CA GLN A 183 6.79 0.08 -16.62
C GLN A 183 6.81 -1.45 -16.77
N GLN A 184 7.89 -2.10 -16.35
CA GLN A 184 7.99 -3.57 -16.39
C GLN A 184 6.95 -4.24 -15.49
N GLN A 185 6.70 -3.68 -14.30
CA GLN A 185 5.69 -4.17 -13.38
C GLN A 185 4.26 -3.96 -13.93
N ALA A 186 3.97 -2.80 -14.52
CA ALA A 186 2.70 -2.55 -15.18
C ALA A 186 2.46 -3.53 -16.35
N ALA A 187 3.49 -3.83 -17.14
CA ALA A 187 3.41 -4.83 -18.21
C ALA A 187 3.20 -6.25 -17.67
N ALA A 188 3.88 -6.63 -16.59
CA ALA A 188 3.69 -7.93 -15.93
C ALA A 188 2.27 -8.06 -15.35
N PHE A 189 1.76 -7.01 -14.71
CA PHE A 189 0.39 -6.96 -14.21
C PHE A 189 -0.62 -7.08 -15.35
N ALA A 190 -0.47 -6.32 -16.43
CA ALA A 190 -1.34 -6.41 -17.60
C ALA A 190 -1.36 -7.84 -18.18
N SER A 191 -0.22 -8.52 -18.23
CA SER A 191 -0.12 -9.91 -18.68
C SER A 191 -0.87 -10.89 -17.76
N VAL A 192 -0.77 -10.72 -16.44
CA VAL A 192 -1.53 -11.52 -15.46
C VAL A 192 -3.03 -11.26 -15.59
N MET A 193 -3.44 -10.00 -15.74
CA MET A 193 -4.85 -9.64 -15.89
C MET A 193 -5.45 -10.22 -17.18
N ASP A 194 -4.69 -10.17 -18.27
CA ASP A 194 -5.09 -10.79 -19.54
C ASP A 194 -5.26 -12.31 -19.40
N ALA A 195 -4.32 -12.98 -18.73
CA ALA A 195 -4.39 -14.42 -18.47
C ALA A 195 -5.61 -14.82 -17.62
N LEU A 196 -6.06 -13.93 -16.73
CA LEU A 196 -7.25 -14.13 -15.90
C LEU A 196 -8.57 -13.78 -16.63
N GLY A 197 -8.49 -13.23 -17.84
CA GLY A 197 -9.66 -12.78 -18.60
C GLY A 197 -10.21 -11.46 -18.10
N TRP A 198 -9.36 -10.55 -17.60
CA TRP A 198 -9.74 -9.21 -17.15
C TRP A 198 -9.01 -8.16 -17.99
N GLN A 199 -9.66 -7.03 -18.24
CA GLN A 199 -9.08 -5.92 -18.99
C GLN A 199 -9.13 -4.63 -18.18
N ASP A 200 -8.04 -3.89 -18.22
CA ASP A 200 -8.03 -2.48 -17.83
C ASP A 200 -8.67 -1.66 -18.97
N THR A 201 -9.66 -0.86 -18.61
CA THR A 201 -10.39 0.02 -19.53
C THR A 201 -9.60 1.28 -19.90
N GLY A 202 -8.42 1.49 -19.32
CA GLY A 202 -7.59 2.67 -19.53
C GLY A 202 -8.00 3.88 -18.68
N THR A 203 -9.09 3.76 -17.90
CA THR A 203 -9.50 4.75 -16.88
C THR A 203 -9.13 4.31 -15.46
N GLY A 204 -8.32 3.25 -15.33
CA GLY A 204 -8.02 2.63 -14.04
C GLY A 204 -9.11 1.67 -13.53
N ASN A 205 -10.17 1.45 -14.32
CA ASN A 205 -11.20 0.46 -14.01
C ASN A 205 -10.86 -0.87 -14.66
N ILE A 206 -10.82 -1.93 -13.85
CA ILE A 206 -10.55 -3.30 -14.28
C ILE A 206 -11.87 -4.06 -14.35
N VAL A 207 -12.20 -4.63 -15.51
CA VAL A 207 -13.45 -5.38 -15.74
C VAL A 207 -13.19 -6.76 -16.36
N PRO A 208 -14.04 -7.78 -16.13
CA PRO A 208 -13.94 -9.05 -16.83
C PRO A 208 -14.11 -8.85 -18.35
N LYS A 209 -13.28 -9.52 -19.15
CA LYS A 209 -13.50 -9.70 -20.59
C LYS A 209 -14.71 -10.61 -20.77
N ARG A 210 -15.73 -10.11 -21.48
CA ARG A 210 -16.87 -10.91 -21.92
C ARG A 210 -16.51 -11.76 -23.13
#